data_AF-A0ABD2Y8M6-F1
#
_entry.id   AF-A0ABD2Y8M6-F1
#
_cell.length_a   1.000
_cell.length_b   1.000
_cell.length_c   1.000
_cell.angle_alpha   90.00
_cell.angle_beta   90.00
_cell.angle_gamma   90.00
#
_symmetry.space_group_name_H-M   'P 1'
#
loop_
_entity.id
_entity.type
_entity.pdbx_description
1 polymer ?
#
loop_
_entity_poly.entity_id
_entity_poly.type
_entity_poly.pdbx_seq_one_letter_code
_entity_poly.pdbx_strand_id
1 'polypeptide(L)'
;MATNNAMFLEGHSITRHPMFIGINFVFWRDRMKIFVQSIDIDLWYIICEGPLEANVIDVNTHRLRPKTRYELNAKDKVNLSLNAKAINILYNILDADEFSKVKGCKSAKEIWDKLKEIREGNEDIRE
;
A
#
# COMPACT_ATOMS: atom_id res chain seq x y z
N MET A 1 -4.98 36.72 10.70
CA MET A 1 -5.49 35.59 9.91
C MET A 1 -4.43 35.24 8.89
N ALA A 2 -3.59 34.24 9.19
CA ALA A 2 -2.57 33.76 8.27
C ALA A 2 -3.20 32.61 7.46
N THR A 3 -3.39 32.85 6.16
CA THR A 3 -3.76 31.82 5.20
C THR A 3 -2.63 30.78 5.15
N ASN A 4 -2.94 29.54 5.53
CA ASN A 4 -2.02 28.41 5.48
C ASN A 4 -1.62 28.14 4.02
N ASN A 5 -0.45 28.66 3.66
CA ASN A 5 0.13 28.60 2.34
C ASN A 5 0.95 27.31 2.15
N ALA A 6 0.35 26.15 2.45
CA ALA A 6 0.97 24.84 2.20
C ALA A 6 0.46 24.20 0.89
N MET A 7 0.02 25.03 -0.06
CA MET A 7 -0.46 24.59 -1.37
C MET A 7 0.75 24.40 -2.29
N PHE A 8 1.18 23.15 -2.46
CA PHE A 8 2.07 22.64 -3.52
C PHE A 8 3.42 23.35 -3.71
N LEU A 9 4.41 23.02 -2.87
CA LEU A 9 5.83 23.28 -3.16
C LEU A 9 6.68 22.01 -3.05
N GLU A 10 6.12 20.86 -3.46
CA GLU A 10 6.95 19.71 -3.81
C GLU A 10 7.21 19.72 -5.31
N GLY A 11 8.44 20.11 -5.68
CA GLY A 11 8.94 19.96 -7.03
C GLY A 11 8.88 18.50 -7.50
N HIS A 12 8.99 18.30 -8.81
CA HIS A 12 8.99 17.00 -9.51
C HIS A 12 10.19 16.13 -9.13
N SER A 13 10.32 15.77 -7.85
CA SER A 13 11.33 14.84 -7.39
C SER A 13 11.00 13.45 -7.91
N ILE A 14 11.96 12.85 -8.58
CA ILE A 14 11.89 11.45 -9.04
C ILE A 14 12.25 10.46 -7.91
N THR A 15 12.72 10.96 -6.77
CA THR A 15 13.18 10.16 -5.63
C THR A 15 12.31 10.33 -4.38
N ARG A 16 11.61 11.45 -4.24
CA ARG A 16 10.73 11.72 -3.11
C ARG A 16 9.34 11.18 -3.38
N HIS A 17 8.82 10.43 -2.42
CA HIS A 17 7.49 9.85 -2.49
C HIS A 17 6.41 10.94 -2.55
N PRO A 18 5.33 10.77 -3.34
CA PRO A 18 4.22 11.71 -3.36
C PRO A 18 3.47 11.63 -2.03
N MET A 19 3.64 12.62 -1.17
CA MET A 19 2.99 12.64 0.14
C MET A 19 1.46 12.76 0.00
N PHE A 20 0.74 11.96 0.77
CA PHE A 20 -0.72 12.02 0.88
C PHE A 20 -1.12 12.75 2.16
N ILE A 21 -1.78 13.88 2.00
CA ILE A 21 -2.34 14.70 3.09
C ILE A 21 -3.88 14.72 3.04
N GLY A 22 -4.48 13.70 2.43
CA GLY A 22 -5.94 13.51 2.39
C GLY A 22 -6.72 14.28 1.32
N ILE A 23 -6.08 15.15 0.53
CA ILE A 23 -6.74 15.89 -0.58
C ILE A 23 -6.46 15.28 -1.95
N ASN A 24 -7.41 15.44 -2.87
CA ASN A 24 -7.30 15.05 -4.29
C ASN A 24 -6.79 13.61 -4.49
N PHE A 25 -7.52 12.64 -3.91
CA PHE A 25 -7.12 11.24 -3.88
C PHE A 25 -6.87 10.67 -5.29
N VAL A 26 -7.71 10.99 -6.28
CA VAL A 26 -7.54 10.52 -7.67
C VAL A 26 -6.18 10.96 -8.24
N PHE A 27 -5.84 12.25 -8.13
CA PHE A 27 -4.57 12.76 -8.61
C PHE A 27 -3.38 12.11 -7.89
N TRP A 28 -3.45 12.01 -6.56
CA TRP A 28 -2.41 11.37 -5.77
C TRP A 28 -2.24 9.89 -6.14
N ARG A 29 -3.35 9.16 -6.30
CA ARG A 29 -3.40 7.74 -6.65
C ARG A 29 -2.70 7.47 -7.98
N ASP A 30 -2.96 8.29 -8.99
CA ASP A 30 -2.35 8.14 -10.31
C ASP A 30 -0.83 8.43 -10.27
N ARG A 31 -0.40 9.44 -9.51
CA ARG A 31 1.04 9.70 -9.29
C ARG A 31 1.71 8.58 -8.50
N MET A 32 1.03 8.05 -7.49
CA MET A 32 1.53 6.96 -6.66
C MET A 32 1.73 5.69 -7.48
N LYS A 33 0.78 5.37 -8.37
CA LYS A 33 0.93 4.28 -9.34
C LYS A 33 2.21 4.44 -10.15
N ILE A 34 2.40 5.58 -10.81
CA ILE A 34 3.58 5.83 -11.65
C ILE A 34 4.88 5.73 -10.83
N PHE A 35 4.90 6.27 -9.62
CA PHE A 35 6.06 6.22 -8.72
C PHE A 35 6.41 4.80 -8.28
N VAL A 36 5.44 3.97 -7.90
CA VAL A 36 5.71 2.58 -7.53
C VAL A 36 6.20 1.78 -8.73
N GLN A 37 5.55 1.95 -9.88
CA GLN A 37 5.94 1.27 -11.12
C GLN A 37 7.35 1.65 -11.58
N SER A 38 7.81 2.88 -11.32
CA SER A 38 9.19 3.27 -11.63
C SER A 38 10.24 2.66 -10.70
N ILE A 39 9.84 2.22 -9.50
CA ILE A 39 10.71 1.47 -8.58
C ILE A 39 10.76 0.00 -8.99
N ASP A 40 9.60 -0.62 -9.12
CA ASP A 40 9.43 -2.02 -9.48
C ASP A 40 7.96 -2.29 -9.84
N ILE A 41 7.71 -2.86 -11.01
CA ILE A 41 6.35 -3.19 -11.46
C ILE A 41 5.67 -4.22 -10.53
N ASP A 42 6.44 -5.13 -9.93
CA ASP A 42 5.91 -6.18 -9.06
C ASP A 42 5.38 -5.61 -7.74
N LEU A 43 5.92 -4.47 -7.28
CA LEU A 43 5.38 -3.77 -6.12
C LEU A 43 3.97 -3.25 -6.39
N TRP A 44 3.71 -2.74 -7.60
CA TRP A 44 2.37 -2.26 -7.95
C TRP A 44 1.35 -3.40 -7.98
N TYR A 45 1.73 -4.56 -8.53
CA TYR A 45 0.88 -5.75 -8.50
C TYR A 45 0.61 -6.22 -7.07
N ILE A 46 1.61 -6.23 -6.19
CA ILE A 46 1.40 -6.60 -4.77
C ILE A 46 0.48 -5.62 -4.05
N ILE A 47 0.55 -4.32 -4.36
CA ILE A 47 -0.35 -3.31 -3.79
C ILE A 47 -1.80 -3.54 -4.26
N CYS A 48 -2.02 -3.89 -5.53
CA CYS A 48 -3.38 -4.01 -6.07
C CYS A 48 -4.00 -5.39 -5.84
N GLU A 49 -3.22 -6.44 -6.01
CA GLU A 49 -3.68 -7.83 -6.05
C GLU A 49 -3.40 -8.54 -4.72
N GLY A 50 -2.40 -8.09 -3.97
CA GLY A 50 -1.94 -8.67 -2.71
C GLY A 50 -0.66 -9.50 -2.88
N PRO A 51 0.02 -9.83 -1.77
CA PRO A 51 1.12 -10.77 -1.81
C PRO A 51 0.64 -12.14 -2.26
N LEU A 52 1.46 -12.85 -3.05
CA LEU A 52 1.26 -14.29 -3.25
C LEU A 52 1.24 -15.01 -1.89
N GLU A 53 0.17 -15.74 -1.60
CA GLU A 53 0.09 -16.47 -0.34
C GLU A 53 1.04 -17.67 -0.36
N ALA A 54 2.03 -17.63 0.52
CA ALA A 54 2.97 -18.73 0.71
C ALA A 54 2.31 -19.82 1.58
N ASN A 55 1.41 -20.61 0.99
CA ASN A 55 0.67 -21.68 1.68
C ASN A 55 1.15 -23.08 1.29
N VAL A 56 0.86 -24.05 2.15
CA VAL A 56 1.05 -25.49 1.93
C VAL A 56 -0.16 -26.25 2.44
N ILE A 57 -0.45 -27.42 1.88
CA ILE A 57 -1.48 -28.33 2.42
C ILE A 57 -0.90 -29.01 3.66
N ASP A 58 -1.56 -28.82 4.79
CA ASP A 58 -1.24 -29.51 6.03
C ASP A 58 -1.61 -31.00 5.90
N VAL A 59 -0.64 -31.88 6.15
CA VAL A 59 -0.79 -33.33 5.94
C VAL A 59 -1.82 -33.95 6.88
N ASN A 60 -1.99 -33.39 8.08
CA ASN A 60 -2.91 -33.96 9.07
C ASN A 60 -4.35 -33.50 8.80
N THR A 61 -4.52 -32.21 8.49
CA THR A 61 -5.84 -31.60 8.35
C THR A 61 -6.34 -31.52 6.90
N HIS A 62 -5.48 -31.77 5.91
CA HIS A 62 -5.76 -31.62 4.47
C HIS A 62 -6.25 -30.21 4.09
N ARG A 63 -5.92 -29.20 4.90
CA ARG A 63 -6.29 -27.79 4.70
C ARG A 63 -5.06 -26.95 4.35
N LEU A 64 -5.28 -25.82 3.67
CA LEU A 64 -4.21 -24.84 3.45
C LEU A 64 -3.82 -24.19 4.78
N ARG A 65 -2.51 -24.08 5.00
CA ARG A 65 -1.94 -23.25 6.06
C ARG A 65 -0.78 -22.42 5.52
N PRO A 66 -0.44 -21.30 6.16
CA PRO A 66 0.79 -20.59 5.88
C PRO A 66 2.02 -21.49 6.04
N LYS A 67 2.98 -21.35 5.13
CA LYS A 67 4.31 -21.95 5.24
C LYS A 67 5.03 -21.38 6.45
N THR A 68 5.72 -22.25 7.18
CA THR A 68 6.66 -21.85 8.22
C THR A 68 7.94 -21.29 7.59
N ARG A 69 8.77 -20.60 8.39
CA ARG A 69 10.05 -20.03 7.93
C ARG A 69 10.97 -21.04 7.23
N TYR A 70 10.87 -22.33 7.57
CA TYR A 70 11.70 -23.40 7.03
C TYR A 70 11.15 -24.00 5.72
N GLU A 71 9.87 -23.77 5.43
CA GLU A 71 9.18 -24.25 4.22
C GLU A 71 9.20 -23.20 3.09
N LEU A 72 9.57 -21.95 3.40
CA LEU A 72 9.64 -20.87 2.43
C LEU A 72 10.75 -21.10 1.41
N ASN A 73 10.37 -21.17 0.15
CA ASN A 73 11.33 -21.18 -0.96
C ASN A 73 11.81 -19.75 -1.29
N ALA A 74 12.74 -19.63 -2.24
CA ALA A 74 13.29 -18.34 -2.66
C ALA A 74 12.21 -17.37 -3.17
N LYS A 75 11.26 -17.86 -3.96
CA LYS A 75 10.15 -17.06 -4.52
C LYS A 75 9.22 -16.54 -3.42
N ASP A 76 8.88 -17.37 -2.44
CA ASP A 76 8.05 -16.99 -1.30
C ASP A 76 8.72 -15.85 -0.52
N LYS A 77 10.03 -15.95 -0.28
CA LYS A 77 10.81 -14.91 0.43
C LYS A 77 10.86 -13.59 -0.34
N VAL A 78 11.06 -13.64 -1.67
CA VAL A 78 11.04 -12.45 -2.52
C VAL A 78 9.67 -11.77 -2.45
N ASN A 79 8.58 -12.53 -2.58
CA ASN A 79 7.23 -11.99 -2.51
C ASN A 79 6.91 -11.38 -1.13
N LEU A 80 7.27 -12.04 -0.03
CA LEU A 80 7.13 -11.49 1.32
C LEU A 80 7.93 -10.20 1.50
N SER A 81 9.15 -10.15 0.96
CA SER A 81 10.01 -8.96 1.01
C SER A 81 9.42 -7.80 0.20
N LEU A 82 8.88 -8.07 -0.98
CA LEU A 82 8.22 -7.05 -1.80
C LEU A 82 6.97 -6.51 -1.11
N ASN A 83 6.14 -7.35 -0.48
CA ASN A 83 5.00 -6.87 0.31
C ASN A 83 5.42 -6.02 1.51
N ALA A 84 6.48 -6.40 2.22
CA ALA A 84 7.03 -5.56 3.29
C ALA A 84 7.53 -4.21 2.76
N LYS A 85 8.19 -4.19 1.60
CA LYS A 85 8.64 -2.96 0.92
C LYS A 85 7.46 -2.10 0.49
N ALA A 86 6.41 -2.70 -0.06
CA ALA A 86 5.18 -2.00 -0.45
C ALA A 86 4.46 -1.39 0.76
N ILE A 87 4.33 -2.12 1.88
CA ILE A 87 3.79 -1.58 3.14
C ILE A 87 4.62 -0.39 3.62
N ASN A 88 5.95 -0.52 3.61
CA ASN A 88 6.83 0.58 4.03
C ASN A 88 6.64 1.83 3.15
N ILE A 89 6.58 1.65 1.83
CA ILE A 89 6.29 2.75 0.89
C ILE A 89 4.93 3.39 1.23
N LEU A 90 3.88 2.58 1.39
CA LEU A 90 2.53 3.05 1.71
C LEU A 90 2.43 3.73 3.07
N TYR A 91 3.21 3.35 4.08
CA TYR A 91 3.18 4.04 5.37
C TYR A 91 3.96 5.35 5.36
N ASN A 92 5.10 5.43 4.64
CA ASN A 92 5.92 6.63 4.61
C ASN A 92 5.30 7.81 3.84
N ILE A 93 4.30 7.55 3.01
CA ILE A 93 3.58 8.60 2.26
C ILE A 93 2.37 9.14 3.01
N LEU A 94 1.91 8.49 4.07
CA LEU A 94 0.74 8.92 4.83
C LEU A 94 1.16 9.89 5.93
N ASP A 95 0.37 10.93 6.12
CA ASP A 95 0.45 11.72 7.34
C ASP A 95 -0.07 10.91 8.55
N ALA A 96 0.06 11.50 9.75
CA ALA A 96 -0.32 10.84 10.98
C ALA A 96 -1.83 10.49 11.06
N ASP A 97 -2.69 11.32 10.49
CA ASP A 97 -4.14 11.11 10.51
C ASP A 97 -4.52 9.94 9.60
N GLU A 98 -3.98 9.91 8.39
CA GLU A 98 -4.20 8.84 7.43
C GLU A 98 -3.59 7.51 7.88
N PHE A 99 -2.38 7.55 8.42
CA PHE A 99 -1.74 6.37 9.00
C PHE A 99 -2.60 5.76 10.11
N SER A 100 -3.21 6.60 10.96
CA SER A 100 -4.03 6.13 12.07
C SER A 100 -5.26 5.32 11.62
N LYS A 101 -5.76 5.57 10.41
CA LYS A 101 -6.92 4.89 9.82
C LYS A 101 -6.57 3.52 9.26
N VAL A 102 -5.37 3.36 8.72
CA VAL A 102 -4.89 2.10 8.12
C VAL A 102 -4.02 1.26 9.04
N LYS A 103 -3.70 1.77 10.25
CA LYS A 103 -2.94 1.01 11.25
C LYS A 103 -3.61 -0.35 11.50
N GLY A 104 -2.81 -1.41 11.50
CA GLY A 104 -3.27 -2.79 11.73
C GLY A 104 -3.57 -3.59 10.46
N CYS A 105 -3.58 -2.96 9.28
CA CYS A 105 -3.54 -3.69 8.00
C CYS A 105 -2.26 -4.53 7.91
N LYS A 106 -2.40 -5.76 7.41
CA LYS A 106 -1.33 -6.78 7.37
C LYS A 106 -0.66 -6.91 6.00
N SER A 107 -1.30 -6.39 4.95
CA SER A 107 -0.78 -6.42 3.59
C SER A 107 -0.83 -5.03 2.95
N ALA A 108 0.02 -4.82 1.92
CA ALA A 108 -0.02 -3.58 1.15
C ALA A 108 -1.39 -3.36 0.49
N LYS A 109 -2.02 -4.46 0.04
CA LYS A 109 -3.37 -4.45 -0.50
C LYS A 109 -4.42 -3.99 0.50
N GLU A 110 -4.40 -4.52 1.73
CA GLU A 110 -5.35 -4.07 2.75
C GLU A 110 -5.23 -2.57 3.04
N ILE A 111 -4.00 -2.04 3.07
CA ILE A 111 -3.77 -0.60 3.23
C ILE A 111 -4.38 0.17 2.05
N TRP A 112 -4.08 -0.27 0.83
CA TRP A 112 -4.52 0.38 -0.40
C TRP A 112 -6.04 0.35 -0.59
N ASP A 113 -6.66 -0.79 -0.36
CA ASP A 113 -8.11 -0.96 -0.45
C ASP A 113 -8.82 -0.12 0.59
N LYS A 114 -8.30 -0.06 1.82
CA LYS A 114 -8.87 0.78 2.87
C LYS A 114 -8.72 2.28 2.57
N LEU A 115 -7.61 2.71 1.99
CA LEU A 115 -7.45 4.10 1.53
C LEU A 115 -8.47 4.46 0.45
N LYS A 116 -8.71 3.57 -0.52
CA LYS A 116 -9.77 3.75 -1.52
C LYS A 116 -11.15 3.81 -0.86
N GLU A 117 -11.50 2.85 -0.01
CA GLU A 117 -12.80 2.78 0.67
C GLU A 117 -13.11 4.07 1.46
N ILE A 118 -12.14 4.58 2.23
CA ILE A 118 -12.31 5.81 3.02
C ILE A 118 -12.51 7.04 2.12
N ARG A 119 -11.98 7.03 0.89
CA ARG A 119 -11.98 8.20 0.00
C ARG A 119 -13.10 8.18 -1.02
N GLU A 120 -13.29 7.05 -1.68
CA GLU A 120 -14.36 6.81 -2.64
C GLU A 120 -15.71 6.66 -1.91
N GLY A 121 -15.75 6.05 -0.72
CA GLY A 121 -16.97 5.99 0.11
C GLY A 121 -17.39 7.33 0.73
N ASN A 122 -16.52 8.35 0.72
CA ASN A 122 -16.87 9.71 1.13
C ASN A 122 -17.42 10.55 -0.05
N GLU A 123 -17.28 10.10 -1.29
CA GLU A 123 -17.87 10.77 -2.46
C GLU A 123 -19.38 10.45 -2.57
N ASP A 124 -19.81 9.23 -2.20
CA ASP A 124 -21.22 8.81 -2.21
C ASP A 124 -22.10 9.49 -1.13
N ILE A 125 -21.51 10.10 -0.09
CA ILE A 125 -22.26 10.81 0.97
C ILE A 125 -22.52 12.28 0.57
N ARG A 126 -22.08 12.70 -0.63
CA ARG A 126 -22.23 14.08 -1.12
C ARG A 126 -23.26 14.26 -2.23
N GLU A 127 -24.13 13.28 -2.49
CA GLU A 127 -25.33 13.44 -3.33
C GLU A 127 -26.62 13.63 -2.52
#